data_AF-A0A3P7NXX1-F1
#
_entry.id   AF-A0A3P7NXX1-F1
#
_cell.length_a   1.000
_cell.length_b   1.000
_cell.length_c   1.000
_cell.angle_alpha   90.00
_cell.angle_beta   90.00
_cell.angle_gamma   90.00
#
_symmetry.space_group_name_H-M   'P 1'
#
loop_
_entity.id
_entity.type
_entity.pdbx_description
1 polymer ?
#
loop_
_entity_poly.entity_id
_entity_poly.type
_entity_poly.pdbx_seq_one_letter_code
_entity_poly.pdbx_strand_id
1 'polypeptide(L)'
;MLVKYFLPKAANIIHRALSPLATLLIIVIVGFGTYVNLPIYALIGQYPLLLPTAAALPWIGFLLAGLIAFLLRRPWAEVLTIAIETGIQNIGIAILVLIYSMPQPEGDIGAVMPLV
;
A
#
# COMPACT_ATOMS: atom_id res chain seq x y z
N MET A 1 -8.12 6.46 18.85
CA MET A 1 -9.31 6.03 19.63
C MET A 1 -9.55 6.90 20.86
N LEU A 2 -8.53 7.22 21.67
CA LEU A 2 -8.69 8.04 22.88
C LEU A 2 -9.27 9.44 22.60
N VAL A 3 -8.83 10.14 21.54
CA VAL A 3 -9.38 11.44 21.14
C VAL A 3 -10.87 11.37 20.78
N LYS A 4 -11.31 10.28 20.14
CA LYS A 4 -12.74 10.07 19.83
C LYS A 4 -13.57 9.85 21.10
N TYR A 5 -12.99 9.23 22.11
CA TYR A 5 -13.63 8.97 23.40
C TYR A 5 -13.72 10.23 24.28
N PHE A 6 -12.62 10.97 24.42
CA PHE A 6 -12.56 12.14 25.32
C PHE A 6 -12.96 13.46 24.66
N LEU A 7 -12.80 13.61 23.34
CA LEU A 7 -13.01 14.86 22.61
C LEU A 7 -13.79 14.62 21.30
N PRO A 8 -15.05 14.16 21.36
CA PRO A 8 -15.81 13.75 20.18
C PRO A 8 -16.05 14.89 19.18
N LYS A 9 -16.19 16.15 19.66
CA LYS A 9 -16.35 17.32 18.79
C LYS A 9 -15.09 17.61 17.97
N ALA A 10 -13.90 17.50 18.58
CA ALA A 10 -12.63 17.65 17.88
C ALA A 10 -12.38 16.50 16.92
N ALA A 11 -12.76 15.26 17.29
CA ALA A 11 -12.64 14.09 16.44
C ALA A 11 -13.41 14.24 15.11
N ASN A 12 -14.60 14.84 15.11
CA ASN A 12 -15.37 15.08 13.89
C ASN A 12 -14.70 16.09 12.95
N ILE A 13 -14.10 17.15 13.50
CA ILE A 13 -13.34 18.15 12.71
C ILE A 13 -12.11 17.50 12.10
N ILE A 14 -11.33 16.77 12.92
CA ILE A 14 -10.14 16.04 12.47
C ILE A 14 -10.51 15.04 11.38
N HIS A 15 -11.60 14.28 11.55
CA HIS A 15 -12.03 13.29 10.57
C HIS A 15 -12.33 13.92 9.20
N ARG A 16 -13.00 15.08 9.19
CA ARG A 16 -13.31 15.81 7.95
C ARG A 16 -12.06 16.36 7.26
N ALA A 17 -11.05 16.77 8.02
CA ALA A 17 -9.77 17.23 7.49
C ALA A 17 -8.83 16.07 7.10
N LEU A 18 -9.02 14.89 7.69
CA LEU A 18 -8.14 13.73 7.50
C LEU A 18 -8.23 13.17 6.09
N SER A 19 -9.43 13.05 5.51
CA SER A 19 -9.59 12.55 4.14
C SER A 19 -8.82 13.37 3.10
N PRO A 20 -9.01 14.70 2.99
CA PRO A 20 -8.27 15.49 1.99
C PRO A 20 -6.76 15.51 2.27
N LEU A 21 -6.35 15.52 3.54
CA LEU A 21 -4.94 15.44 3.90
C LEU A 21 -4.31 14.09 3.50
N ALA A 22 -5.00 12.98 3.74
CA ALA A 22 -4.54 11.65 3.37
C ALA A 22 -4.40 11.52 1.84
N THR A 23 -5.37 12.02 1.07
CA THR A 23 -5.29 12.07 -0.39
C THR A 23 -4.09 12.89 -0.85
N LEU A 24 -3.88 14.08 -0.27
CA LEU A 24 -2.72 14.92 -0.58
C LEU A 24 -1.41 14.19 -0.27
N LEU A 25 -1.32 13.54 0.89
CA LEU A 25 -0.13 12.79 1.29
C LEU A 25 0.15 11.63 0.34
N ILE A 26 -0.87 10.88 -0.10
CA ILE A 26 -0.72 9.80 -1.08
C ILE A 26 -0.20 10.36 -2.41
N ILE A 27 -0.78 11.47 -2.90
CA ILE A 27 -0.33 12.12 -4.14
C ILE A 27 1.14 12.56 -4.02
N VAL A 28 1.53 13.14 -2.88
CA VAL A 28 2.92 13.56 -2.64
C VAL A 28 3.84 12.34 -2.58
N ILE A 29 3.50 11.31 -1.81
CA ILE A 29 4.32 10.10 -1.67
C ILE A 29 4.52 9.42 -3.03
N VAL A 30 3.44 9.22 -3.80
CA VAL A 30 3.52 8.57 -5.10
C VAL A 30 4.26 9.46 -6.10
N GLY A 31 3.92 10.75 -6.19
CA GLY A 31 4.51 11.67 -7.17
C GLY A 31 5.99 11.96 -6.88
N PHE A 32 6.31 12.40 -5.67
CA PHE A 32 7.67 12.69 -5.25
C PHE A 32 8.51 11.41 -5.14
N GLY A 33 7.94 10.33 -4.58
CA GLY A 33 8.62 9.03 -4.48
C GLY A 33 8.97 8.48 -5.86
N THR A 34 8.07 8.57 -6.83
CA THR A 34 8.37 8.15 -8.22
C THR A 34 9.48 9.01 -8.81
N TYR A 35 9.41 10.34 -8.64
CA TYR A 35 10.40 11.27 -9.19
C TYR A 35 11.81 11.03 -8.65
N VAL A 36 11.98 10.88 -7.33
CA VAL A 36 13.28 10.66 -6.71
C VAL A 36 13.87 9.30 -7.10
N ASN A 37 13.03 8.29 -7.29
CA ASN A 37 13.45 6.92 -7.61
C ASN A 37 13.59 6.64 -9.12
N LEU A 38 13.48 7.65 -10.00
CA LEU A 38 13.70 7.50 -11.45
C LEU A 38 15.01 6.75 -11.82
N PRO A 39 16.16 7.02 -11.16
CA PRO A 39 17.39 6.27 -11.44
C PRO A 39 17.28 4.78 -11.08
N ILE A 40 16.59 4.45 -9.99
CA ILE A 40 16.35 3.06 -9.56
C ILE A 40 15.42 2.37 -10.56
N TYR A 41 14.37 3.03 -11.04
CA TYR A 41 13.51 2.48 -12.10
C TYR A 41 14.29 2.22 -13.40
N ALA A 42 15.24 3.09 -13.77
CA ALA A 42 16.11 2.85 -14.92
C ALA A 42 17.02 1.62 -14.73
N LEU A 43 17.49 1.38 -13.50
CA LEU A 43 18.27 0.19 -13.14
C LEU A 43 17.41 -1.08 -13.19
N ILE A 44 16.20 -1.05 -12.60
CA ILE A 44 15.24 -2.15 -12.60
C ILE A 44 14.77 -2.47 -14.02
N GLY A 45 14.69 -1.47 -14.91
CA GLY A 45 14.28 -1.66 -16.31
C GLY A 45 15.14 -2.65 -17.10
N GLN A 46 16.36 -2.95 -16.63
CA GLN A 46 17.20 -4.01 -17.20
C GLN A 46 16.64 -5.42 -16.93
N TYR A 47 15.77 -5.56 -15.94
CA TYR A 47 15.11 -6.80 -15.52
C TYR A 47 13.61 -6.71 -15.79
N PRO A 48 13.16 -7.02 -17.02
CA PRO A 48 11.79 -6.76 -17.47
C PRO A 48 10.71 -7.53 -16.69
N LEU A 49 11.08 -8.57 -15.94
CA LEU A 49 10.17 -9.37 -15.12
C LEU A 49 9.94 -8.78 -13.72
N LEU A 50 10.77 -7.87 -13.23
CA LEU A 50 10.65 -7.35 -11.86
C LEU A 50 9.41 -6.48 -11.66
N LEU A 51 9.13 -5.55 -12.59
CA LEU A 51 7.94 -4.69 -12.48
C LEU A 51 6.62 -5.49 -12.61
N PRO A 52 6.45 -6.40 -13.59
CA PRO A 52 5.24 -7.23 -13.66
C PRO A 52 5.04 -8.13 -12.45
N THR A 53 6.12 -8.66 -11.86
CA THR A 53 6.01 -9.51 -10.67
C THR A 53 5.66 -8.72 -9.42
N ALA A 54 6.20 -7.51 -9.26
CA ALA A 54 5.79 -6.58 -8.20
C ALA A 54 4.30 -6.22 -8.34
N ALA A 55 3.89 -5.79 -9.54
CA ALA A 55 2.51 -5.41 -9.83
C ALA A 55 1.53 -6.58 -9.74
N ALA A 56 1.98 -7.82 -9.90
CA ALA A 56 1.13 -9.01 -9.75
C ALA A 56 0.73 -9.29 -8.29
N LEU A 57 1.48 -8.80 -7.31
CA LEU A 57 1.28 -9.13 -5.90
C LEU A 57 -0.11 -8.71 -5.37
N PRO A 58 -0.61 -7.47 -5.60
CA PRO A 58 -1.98 -7.10 -5.24
C PRO A 58 -3.03 -7.96 -5.94
N TRP A 59 -2.86 -8.25 -7.23
CA TRP A 59 -3.78 -9.09 -8.01
C TRP A 59 -3.90 -10.50 -7.45
N ILE A 60 -2.76 -11.12 -7.12
CA ILE A 60 -2.71 -12.41 -6.46
C ILE A 60 -3.41 -12.32 -5.09
N GLY A 61 -3.18 -11.25 -4.33
CA GLY A 61 -3.87 -10.97 -3.07
C GLY A 61 -5.39 -10.93 -3.22
N PHE A 62 -5.92 -10.13 -4.15
CA PHE A 62 -7.35 -10.05 -4.43
C PHE A 62 -7.94 -11.41 -4.81
N LEU A 63 -7.30 -12.13 -5.74
CA LEU A 63 -7.79 -13.38 -6.28
C LEU A 63 -7.77 -14.50 -5.23
N LEU A 64 -6.66 -14.68 -4.51
CA LEU A 64 -6.55 -15.73 -3.51
C LEU A 64 -7.48 -15.48 -2.32
N ALA A 65 -7.50 -14.25 -1.79
CA ALA A 65 -8.34 -13.92 -0.65
C ALA A 65 -9.83 -14.04 -1.01
N GLY A 66 -10.24 -13.53 -2.17
CA GLY A 66 -11.60 -13.67 -2.68
C GLY A 66 -12.00 -15.13 -2.90
N LEU A 67 -11.11 -15.93 -3.52
CA LEU A 67 -11.36 -17.36 -3.72
C LEU A 67 -11.50 -18.10 -2.40
N ILE A 68 -10.61 -17.86 -1.43
CA ILE A 68 -10.68 -18.49 -0.10
C ILE A 68 -11.99 -18.10 0.60
N ALA A 69 -12.34 -16.82 0.63
CA ALA A 69 -13.58 -16.35 1.24
C ALA A 69 -14.83 -16.95 0.57
N PHE A 70 -14.81 -17.08 -0.77
CA PHE A 70 -15.87 -17.72 -1.54
C PHE A 70 -15.99 -19.22 -1.23
N LEU A 71 -14.87 -19.95 -1.18
CA LEU A 71 -14.83 -21.37 -0.84
C LEU A 71 -15.32 -21.62 0.59
N LEU A 72 -15.06 -20.69 1.51
CA LEU A 72 -15.60 -20.68 2.87
C LEU A 72 -17.07 -20.26 2.96
N ARG A 73 -17.75 -20.09 1.82
CA ARG A 73 -19.18 -19.77 1.69
C ARG A 73 -19.58 -18.48 2.39
N ARG A 74 -18.70 -17.47 2.36
CA ARG A 74 -19.01 -16.14 2.89
C ARG A 74 -20.02 -15.42 1.99
N PRO A 75 -20.88 -14.56 2.56
CA PRO A 75 -21.73 -13.67 1.78
C PRO A 75 -20.90 -12.86 0.79
N TRP A 76 -21.45 -12.57 -0.39
CA TRP A 76 -20.71 -11.87 -1.45
C TRP A 76 -20.09 -10.53 -1.01
N ALA A 77 -20.80 -9.78 -0.15
CA ALA A 77 -20.28 -8.54 0.43
C ALA A 77 -19.00 -8.78 1.25
N GLU A 78 -18.96 -9.83 2.07
CA GLU A 78 -17.78 -10.19 2.87
C GLU A 78 -16.64 -10.70 1.98
N VAL A 79 -16.94 -11.47 0.93
CA VAL A 79 -15.93 -11.92 -0.05
C VAL A 79 -15.24 -10.72 -0.69
N LEU A 80 -16.02 -9.72 -1.12
CA LEU A 80 -15.49 -8.51 -1.72
C LEU A 80 -14.64 -7.71 -0.72
N THR A 81 -15.11 -7.54 0.52
CA THR A 81 -14.35 -6.86 1.57
C THR A 81 -13.02 -7.58 1.86
N ILE A 82 -13.03 -8.90 2.04
CA ILE A 82 -11.83 -9.68 2.32
C ILE A 82 -10.83 -9.59 1.16
N ALA A 83 -11.31 -9.67 -0.09
CA ALA A 83 -10.46 -9.48 -1.26
C ALA A 83 -9.81 -8.09 -1.25
N ILE A 84 -10.60 -7.03 -1.01
CA ILE A 84 -10.11 -5.65 -1.03
C ILE A 84 -9.09 -5.38 0.08
N GLU A 85 -9.39 -5.77 1.31
CA GLU A 85 -8.51 -5.58 2.48
C GLU A 85 -7.21 -6.40 2.38
N THR A 86 -7.20 -7.49 1.61
CA THR A 86 -6.00 -8.29 1.40
C THR A 86 -5.15 -7.79 0.23
N GLY A 87 -5.79 -7.37 -0.87
CA GLY A 87 -5.09 -6.89 -2.06
C GLY A 87 -4.57 -5.45 -1.91
N ILE A 88 -5.30 -4.58 -1.20
CA ILE A 88 -4.86 -3.21 -0.89
C ILE A 88 -4.12 -3.22 0.45
N GLN A 89 -2.80 -3.14 0.40
CA GLN A 89 -1.94 -3.18 1.57
C GLN A 89 -1.47 -1.79 1.99
N ASN A 90 -0.99 -1.67 3.23
CA ASN A 90 -0.28 -0.47 3.67
C ASN A 90 1.17 -0.48 3.15
N ILE A 91 1.35 -0.03 1.91
CA ILE A 91 2.66 0.05 1.24
C ILE A 91 3.65 0.95 1.99
N GLY A 92 3.17 1.96 2.72
CA GLY A 92 4.03 2.87 3.49
C GLY A 92 4.81 2.15 4.58
N ILE A 93 4.17 1.22 5.29
CA ILE A 93 4.86 0.39 6.29
C ILE A 93 5.89 -0.52 5.62
N ALA A 94 5.55 -1.14 4.48
CA ALA A 94 6.46 -2.00 3.74
C ALA A 94 7.74 -1.25 3.31
N ILE A 95 7.58 -0.03 2.79
CA ILE A 95 8.70 0.85 2.42
C ILE A 95 9.60 1.12 3.62
N LEU A 96 9.02 1.52 4.77
CA LEU A 96 9.79 1.82 5.98
C LEU A 96 10.56 0.59 6.47
N VAL A 97 9.91 -0.58 6.48
CA VAL A 97 10.57 -1.83 6.89
C VAL A 97 11.75 -2.15 5.99
N LEU A 98 11.62 -2.01 4.67
CA LEU A 98 12.70 -2.30 3.72
C LEU A 98 13.88 -1.36 3.87
N ILE A 99 13.63 -0.05 3.99
CA ILE A 99 14.70 0.96 4.14
C ILE A 99 15.48 0.77 5.45
N TYR A 100 14.79 0.46 6.56
CA TYR A 100 15.43 0.40 7.87
C TYR A 100 15.94 -1.00 8.26
N SER A 101 15.49 -2.06 7.59
CA SER A 101 15.88 -3.43 7.96
C SER A 101 16.89 -4.05 6.99
N MET A 102 17.03 -3.52 5.77
CA MET A 102 17.98 -4.03 4.78
C MET A 102 19.23 -3.16 4.68
N PRO A 103 20.41 -3.75 4.40
CA PRO A 103 21.62 -2.98 4.13
C PRO A 103 21.47 -2.19 2.83
N GLN A 104 22.07 -1.00 2.77
CA GLN A 104 22.11 -0.22 1.53
C GLN A 104 23.13 -0.86 0.56
N PRO A 105 22.82 -0.96 -0.75
CA PRO A 105 21.72 -0.31 -1.47
C PRO A 105 20.43 -1.15 -1.62
N GLU A 106 20.37 -2.36 -1.07
CA GLU A 106 19.23 -3.27 -1.25
C GLU A 106 17.94 -2.71 -0.67
N GLY A 107 18.03 -2.00 0.46
CA GLY A 107 16.88 -1.31 1.07
C GLY A 107 16.25 -0.27 0.14
N ASP A 108 17.06 0.52 -0.56
CA ASP A 108 16.56 1.55 -1.49
C ASP A 108 15.95 0.92 -2.74
N ILE A 109 16.56 -0.15 -3.27
CA ILE A 109 16.03 -0.88 -4.42
C ILE A 109 14.72 -1.58 -4.06
N GLY A 110 14.66 -2.23 -2.89
CA GLY A 110 13.49 -2.94 -2.40
C GLY A 110 12.32 -1.99 -2.10
N ALA A 111 12.60 -0.82 -1.51
CA ALA A 111 11.61 0.18 -1.16
C ALA A 111 10.83 0.76 -2.35
N VAL A 112 11.35 0.59 -3.57
CA VAL A 112 10.67 1.01 -4.80
C VAL A 112 9.59 0.00 -5.22
N MET A 113 9.71 -1.27 -4.83
CA MET A 113 8.80 -2.33 -5.27
C MET A 113 7.35 -2.14 -4.81
N PRO A 114 7.05 -1.71 -3.56
CA PRO A 114 5.68 -1.42 -3.13
C PRO A 114 5.02 -0.19 -3.77
N LEU A 115 5.79 0.64 -4.49
CA LEU A 115 5.24 1.81 -5.21
C LEU A 115 4.66 1.44 -6.59
N VAL A 116 5.00 0.25 -7.09
CA VAL A 116 4.61 -0.28 -8.42
C VAL A 116 3.35 -1.12 -8.28
#